data_AF-A0A0B4XE51-F1
#
_entry.id   AF-A0A0B4XE51-F1
#
_cell.length_a   1.000
_cell.length_b   1.000
_cell.length_c   1.000
_cell.angle_alpha   90.00
_cell.angle_beta   90.00
_cell.angle_gamma   90.00
#
_symmetry.space_group_name_H-M   'P 1'
#
loop_
_entity.id
_entity.type
_entity.pdbx_description
1 polymer ?
#
loop_
_entity_poly.entity_id
_entity_poly.type
_entity_poly.pdbx_seq_one_letter_code
_entity_poly.pdbx_strand_id
1 'polypeptide(L)' 'MLFDQFATMTQDAISGLGVALLPDYLAGSEIAEGRLVPILERSVPGSGVYWSVWPQSRANYPLLEAFRA' A
#
# COMPACT_ATOMS: atom_id res chain seq x y z
N MET A 1 -8.43 11.79 -13.86
CA MET A 1 -9.34 11.60 -12.71
C MET A 1 -8.58 11.96 -11.45
N LEU A 2 -9.25 12.48 -10.42
CA LEU A 2 -8.62 12.82 -9.14
C LEU A 2 -9.15 11.85 -8.08
N PHE A 3 -8.24 11.14 -7.41
CA PHE A 3 -8.55 10.22 -6.31
C PHE A 3 -7.86 10.70 -5.04
N ASP A 4 -8.47 10.45 -3.90
CA ASP A 4 -7.91 10.67 -2.56
C ASP A 4 -7.53 9.36 -1.85
N GLN A 5 -7.91 8.21 -2.41
CA GLN A 5 -7.65 6.87 -1.88
C GLN A 5 -7.00 5.96 -2.94
N PHE A 6 -5.92 5.27 -2.57
CA PHE A 6 -5.25 4.30 -3.45
C PHE A 6 -6.15 3.13 -3.84
N ALA A 7 -7.01 2.66 -2.92
CA ALA A 7 -7.88 1.51 -3.18
C ALA A 7 -8.80 1.73 -4.39
N THR A 8 -9.45 2.89 -4.47
CA THR A 8 -10.32 3.25 -5.59
C THR A 8 -9.51 3.40 -6.88
N MET A 9 -8.37 4.08 -6.81
CA MET A 9 -7.48 4.25 -7.97
C MET A 9 -6.97 2.90 -8.51
N THR A 10 -6.68 1.93 -7.64
CA THR A 10 -6.30 0.57 -8.02
C THR A 10 -7.41 -0.13 -8.80
N GLN A 11 -8.66 -0.06 -8.33
CA GLN A 11 -9.79 -0.70 -9.00
C GLN A 11 -10.07 -0.10 -10.38
N ASP A 12 -9.93 1.22 -10.53
CA ASP A 12 -10.10 1.88 -11.83
C ASP A 12 -9.02 1.47 -12.83
N ALA A 13 -7.77 1.31 -12.39
CA ALA A 13 -6.69 0.79 -13.23
C ALA A 13 -6.93 -0.67 -13.65
N ILE A 14 -7.35 -1.53 -12.71
CA ILE A 14 -7.70 -2.93 -13.00
C ILE A 14 -8.87 -3.01 -13.99
N SER A 15 -9.83 -2.08 -13.90
CA SER A 15 -10.98 -2.00 -14.81
C SER A 15 -10.62 -1.44 -16.20
N GLY A 16 -9.36 -1.12 -16.45
CA GLY A 16 -8.89 -0.61 -17.75
C GLY A 16 -9.24 0.86 -18.00
N LEU A 17 -9.59 1.62 -16.96
CA LEU A 17 -9.97 3.04 -17.08
C LEU A 17 -8.75 3.97 -17.19
N GLY A 18 -7.53 3.44 -17.04
CA GLY A 18 -6.29 4.20 -17.20
C GLY A 18 -5.09 3.57 -16.51
N VAL A 19 -4.14 4.43 -16.13
CA VAL A 19 -2.89 4.07 -15.44
C VAL A 19 -2.87 4.71 -14.05
N ALA A 20 -2.37 3.98 -13.05
CA ALA A 20 -2.24 4.45 -11.67
C ALA A 20 -0.78 4.43 -11.20
N LEU A 21 -0.37 5.48 -10.49
CA LEU A 21 0.88 5.49 -9.72
C LEU A 21 0.57 4.97 -8.31
N LEU A 22 1.06 3.77 -8.00
CA LEU A 22 0.77 3.07 -6.75
C LEU A 22 2.06 2.78 -5.97
N PRO A 23 2.01 2.75 -4.62
CA PRO A 23 3.08 2.19 -3.82
C PRO A 23 3.26 0.69 -4.10
N ASP A 24 4.51 0.24 -4.19
CA ASP A 24 4.87 -1.14 -4.55
C ASP A 24 4.17 -2.19 -3.66
N TYR A 25 4.05 -1.93 -2.36
CA TYR A 25 3.40 -2.86 -1.41
C TYR A 25 1.88 -2.96 -1.59
N LEU A 26 1.23 -1.97 -2.23
CA LEU A 26 -0.20 -2.05 -2.58
C LEU A 26 -0.42 -2.71 -3.95
N ALA A 27 0.50 -2.52 -4.89
CA ALA A 27 0.40 -3.08 -6.24
C ALA A 27 0.87 -4.54 -6.32
N GLY A 28 1.69 -4.99 -5.37
CA GLY A 28 2.38 -6.29 -5.42
C GLY A 28 1.46 -7.50 -5.61
N SER A 29 0.35 -7.59 -4.86
CA SER A 29 -0.63 -8.69 -5.02
C SER A 29 -1.28 -8.66 -6.40
N GLU A 30 -1.70 -7.48 -6.83
CA GLU A 30 -2.41 -7.29 -8.10
C GLU A 30 -1.51 -7.63 -9.30
N ILE A 31 -0.21 -7.31 -9.21
CA ILE A 31 0.79 -7.68 -10.22
C ILE A 31 1.05 -9.19 -10.20
N ALA A 32 1.22 -9.78 -9.01
CA ALA A 32 1.44 -11.22 -8.88
C ALA A 32 0.28 -12.05 -9.45
N GLU A 33 -0.94 -11.53 -9.33
CA GLU A 33 -2.16 -12.15 -9.85
C GLU A 33 -2.46 -11.76 -11.31
N GLY A 34 -1.60 -10.96 -11.95
CA GLY A 34 -1.72 -10.55 -13.36
C GLY A 34 -2.86 -9.57 -13.65
N ARG A 35 -3.46 -8.95 -12.63
CA ARG A 35 -4.50 -7.91 -12.78
C ARG A 35 -3.91 -6.56 -13.14
N LEU A 36 -2.70 -6.28 -12.67
CA LEU A 36 -1.92 -5.11 -13.05
C LEU A 36 -0.59 -5.53 -13.66
N VAL A 37 -0.04 -4.64 -14.49
CA VAL A 37 1.29 -4.82 -15.09
C VAL A 37 2.11 -3.54 -14.88
N PRO A 38 3.39 -3.64 -14.47
CA PRO A 38 4.27 -2.48 -14.41
C PRO A 38 4.46 -1.86 -15.80
N ILE A 39 4.28 -0.55 -15.90
CA ILE A 39 4.49 0.20 -17.16
C ILE A 39 5.91 0.74 -17.24
N LEU A 40 6.54 1.03 -16.10
CA LEU A 40 7.92 1.49 -16.01
C LEU A 40 8.69 0.57 -15.05
N GLU A 41 9.92 0.20 -15.42
CA GLU A 41 10.76 -0.72 -14.63
C GLU A 41 11.31 -0.07 -13.34
N ARG A 42 11.36 1.26 -13.28
CA ARG A 42 11.97 1.98 -12.17
C ARG A 42 10.90 2.48 -11.21
N SER A 43 10.74 1.80 -10.07
CA SER A 43 10.06 2.41 -8.93
C SER A 43 10.92 3.56 -8.38
N VAL A 44 10.25 4.65 -8.00
CA VAL A 44 10.91 5.80 -7.39
C VAL A 44 10.79 5.64 -5.89
N PRO A 45 11.91 5.67 -5.13
CA PRO A 45 11.83 5.61 -3.67
C PRO A 45 10.90 6.70 -3.13
N GLY A 46 9.83 6.28 -2.47
CA GLY A 46 8.99 7.18 -1.71
C GLY A 46 9.78 7.74 -0.51
N SER A 47 9.53 8.98 -0.13
CA SER A 47 10.10 9.59 1.07
C SER A 47 9.35 9.21 2.36
N GLY A 48 8.18 8.59 2.23
CA GLY A 48 7.32 8.20 3.36
C GLY A 48 7.65 6.82 3.91
N VAL A 49 7.47 6.67 5.22
CA VAL A 49 7.61 5.40 5.94
C VAL A 49 6.37 5.15 6.79
N TYR A 50 5.97 3.88 6.90
CA TYR A 50 4.89 3.45 7.78
C TYR A 50 5.43 3.15 9.17
N TRP A 51 4.83 3.74 10.19
CA TRP A 51 5.18 3.51 11.59
C TRP A 51 4.02 2.82 12.31
N SER A 52 4.34 1.81 13.12
CA SER A 52 3.41 1.30 14.13
C SER A 52 3.50 2.19 15.36
N VAL A 53 2.37 2.75 15.78
CA VAL A 53 2.29 3.72 16.90
C VAL A 53 1.24 3.29 17.91
N TRP A 54 1.52 3.51 19.19
CA TRP A 54 0.61 3.17 20.30
C TRP A 54 0.81 4.13 21.48
N PRO A 55 -0.20 4.28 22.36
CA PRO A 55 -0.05 5.07 23.57
C PRO A 55 1.01 4.49 24.50
N GLN A 56 1.90 5.34 25.02
CA GLN A 56 2.96 4.92 25.95
C GLN A 56 2.40 4.21 27.20
N SER A 57 1.23 4.64 27.70
CA SER A 57 0.55 4.02 28.85
C SER A 57 0.13 2.57 28.61
N ARG A 58 0.09 2.12 27.35
CA ARG A 58 -0.25 0.74 26.95
C ARG A 58 0.91 0.01 26.28
N ALA A 59 2.15 0.49 26.44
CA ALA A 59 3.31 -0.14 25.83
C ALA A 59 3.52 -1.60 26.26
N ASN A 60 3.11 -1.96 27.49
CA ASN A 60 3.25 -3.31 28.07
C ASN A 60 1.94 -4.12 27.97
N TYR A 61 1.04 -3.77 27.04
CA TYR A 61 -0.20 -4.52 26.87
C TYR A 61 0.10 -5.88 26.21
N PRO A 62 -0.25 -7.02 26.83
CA PRO A 62 0.17 -8.34 26.32
C PRO A 62 -0.23 -8.62 24.86
N LEU A 63 -1.40 -8.16 24.40
CA LEU A 63 -1.79 -8.33 23.00
C LEU A 63 -1.01 -7.42 22.05
N LEU A 64 -0.57 -6.24 22.50
CA LEU A 64 0.31 -5.37 21.71
C LEU A 64 1.70 -5.99 21.59
N GLU A 65 2.23 -6.58 22.67
CA GLU A 65 3.50 -7.30 22.64
C GLU A 65 3.43 -8.48 21.67
N ALA A 66 2.34 -9.26 21.73
CA ALA A 66 2.11 -10.37 20.80
C ALA A 66 1.95 -9.91 19.34
N PHE A 67 1.34 -8.74 19.08
CA PHE A 67 1.20 -8.19 17.73
C PHE A 67 2.52 -7.66 17.14
N ARG A 68 3.48 -7.29 18.00
CA ARG A 68 4.79 -6.74 17.60
C ARG A 68 5.87 -7.81 17.39
N ALA A 69 5.68 -9.01 17.93
CA ALA A 69 6.60 -10.14 17.80
C ALA A 69 6.50 -10.79 16.40
#